data_AF-A0A2S4ZVN7-F1
#
_entry.id   AF-A0A2S4ZVN7-F1
#
_cell.length_a   1.000
_cell.length_b   1.000
_cell.length_c   1.000
_cell.angle_alpha   90.00
_cell.angle_beta   90.00
_cell.angle_gamma   90.00
#
_symmetry.space_group_name_H-M   'P 1'
#
loop_
_entity.id
_entity.type
_entity.pdbx_description
1 polymer ?
#
loop_
_entity_poly.entity_id
_entity_poly.type
_entity_poly.pdbx_seq_one_letter_code
_entity_poly.pdbx_strand_id
1 'polypeptide(L)'
;MSVKKDPGVWQGFKAFLMRGNVVDLAVAVVIGAAFTNIVNSIVKGIINPLVGAIGTQSLDNYSSCLKDPCQVAADGTVKSGVPIMWGSVLGSTLSFLITAAVVYFLMVLPMSKYLARQAARKAAREGTKEVVEVTELEVLKEIRDALVARRGAGHDER
;
A
#
# COMPACT_ATOMS: atom_id res chain seq x y z
N MET A 1 15.24 -48.60 20.27
CA MET A 1 15.65 -47.18 20.33
C MET A 1 15.61 -46.63 18.92
N SER A 2 14.66 -45.75 18.57
CA SER A 2 14.55 -45.20 17.22
C SER A 2 15.28 -43.86 17.16
N VAL A 3 16.40 -43.84 16.42
CA VAL A 3 17.22 -42.64 16.21
C VAL A 3 16.43 -41.67 15.34
N LYS A 4 15.89 -40.61 15.94
CA LYS A 4 15.32 -39.49 15.19
C LYS A 4 16.45 -38.82 14.41
N LYS A 5 16.39 -38.94 13.08
CA LYS A 5 17.27 -38.24 12.14
C LYS A 5 17.02 -36.74 12.31
N ASP A 6 18.05 -35.98 12.67
CA ASP A 6 17.95 -34.52 12.81
C ASP A 6 17.42 -33.92 11.50
N PRO A 7 16.44 -32.99 11.56
CA PRO A 7 15.91 -32.37 10.36
C PRO A 7 17.06 -31.62 9.67
N GLY A 8 17.36 -32.02 8.42
CA GLY A 8 18.42 -31.37 7.65
C GLY A 8 18.14 -29.88 7.48
N VAL A 9 19.21 -29.09 7.28
CA VAL A 9 19.15 -27.63 7.09
C VAL A 9 18.12 -27.23 6.02
N TRP A 10 17.94 -28.07 4.99
CA TRP A 10 16.90 -27.90 3.97
C TRP A 10 15.47 -28.02 4.50
N GLN A 11 15.17 -29.02 5.35
CA GLN A 11 13.88 -29.11 6.04
C GLN A 11 13.66 -27.91 6.98
N GLY A 12 14.70 -27.47 7.69
CA GLY A 12 14.65 -26.29 8.55
C GLY A 12 14.36 -24.99 7.78
N PHE A 13 15.00 -24.82 6.62
CA PHE A 13 14.78 -23.68 5.73
C PHE A 13 13.38 -23.69 5.11
N LYS A 14 12.90 -24.86 4.65
CA LYS A 14 11.50 -25.00 4.19
C LYS A 14 10.52 -24.67 5.31
N ALA A 15 10.73 -25.19 6.52
CA ALA A 15 9.88 -24.88 7.68
C ALA A 15 9.90 -23.39 8.06
N PHE A 16 11.02 -22.69 7.82
CA PHE A 16 11.14 -21.25 7.99
C PHE A 16 10.39 -20.44 6.92
N LEU A 17 10.47 -20.83 5.65
CA LEU A 17 9.69 -20.19 4.58
C LEU A 17 8.18 -20.43 4.75
N MET A 18 7.78 -21.61 5.21
CA MET A 18 6.37 -21.96 5.43
C MET A 18 5.76 -21.22 6.64
N ARG A 19 6.51 -20.38 7.36
CA ARG A 19 6.02 -19.58 8.49
C ARG A 19 5.12 -18.40 8.09
N GLY A 20 4.70 -18.33 6.81
CA GLY A 20 3.71 -17.39 6.26
C GLY A 20 4.20 -15.94 6.19
N ASN A 21 4.47 -15.34 7.35
CA ASN A 21 4.89 -13.96 7.51
C ASN A 21 6.20 -13.61 6.77
N VAL A 22 7.11 -14.57 6.61
CA VAL A 22 8.41 -14.33 5.94
C VAL A 22 8.26 -14.20 4.43
N VAL A 23 7.40 -15.01 3.82
CA VAL A 23 7.19 -15.00 2.36
C VAL A 23 6.49 -13.72 1.95
N ASP A 24 5.44 -13.32 2.67
CA ASP A 24 4.72 -12.08 2.38
C ASP A 24 5.62 -10.85 2.52
N LEU A 25 6.46 -10.82 3.56
CA LEU A 25 7.43 -9.74 3.76
C LEU A 25 8.49 -9.73 2.67
N ALA A 26 9.02 -10.89 2.28
CA ALA A 26 10.02 -10.98 1.21
C ALA A 26 9.45 -10.50 -0.13
N VAL A 27 8.22 -10.91 -0.45
CA VAL A 27 7.51 -10.48 -1.67
C VAL A 27 7.28 -8.96 -1.65
N ALA A 28 6.84 -8.40 -0.52
CA ALA A 28 6.63 -6.96 -0.36
C ALA A 28 7.92 -6.16 -0.63
N VAL A 29 9.06 -6.59 -0.09
CA VAL A 29 10.36 -5.90 -0.29
C VAL A 29 10.81 -5.98 -1.76
N VAL A 30 10.72 -7.15 -2.39
CA VAL A 30 11.14 -7.34 -3.79
C VAL A 30 10.29 -6.50 -4.74
N ILE A 31 8.96 -6.50 -4.56
CA ILE A 31 8.04 -5.69 -5.38
C ILE A 31 8.31 -4.19 -5.14
N GLY A 32 8.52 -3.78 -3.89
CA GLY A 32 8.87 -2.40 -3.55
C GLY A 32 10.12 -1.92 -4.27
N ALA A 33 11.21 -2.70 -4.22
CA ALA A 33 12.46 -2.37 -4.88
C ALA A 33 12.32 -2.30 -6.42
N ALA A 34 11.62 -3.25 -7.01
CA ALA A 34 11.37 -3.26 -8.46
C ALA A 34 10.57 -2.03 -8.91
N PHE A 35 9.53 -1.65 -8.15
CA PHE A 35 8.71 -0.49 -8.48
C PHE A 35 9.49 0.83 -8.35
N THR A 36 10.28 0.98 -7.29
CA THR A 36 11.17 2.14 -7.12
C THR A 36 12.12 2.30 -8.31
N ASN A 37 12.65 1.19 -8.85
CA ASN A 37 13.51 1.24 -10.04
C ASN A 37 12.78 1.73 -11.30
N ILE A 38 11.53 1.31 -11.50
CA ILE A 38 10.70 1.77 -12.63
C ILE A 38 10.48 3.28 -12.51
N VAL A 39 10.08 3.76 -11.34
CA VAL A 39 9.83 5.19 -11.15
C VAL A 39 11.11 6.01 -11.31
N ASN A 40 12.22 5.56 -10.71
CA ASN A 40 13.51 6.22 -10.88
C ASN A 40 13.94 6.30 -12.34
N SER A 41 13.67 5.27 -13.14
CA SER A 41 13.96 5.26 -14.58
C SER A 41 13.13 6.28 -15.33
N ILE A 42 11.85 6.45 -14.98
CA ILE A 42 10.97 7.46 -15.57
C ILE A 42 11.43 8.87 -15.17
N VAL A 43 11.76 9.08 -13.90
CA VAL A 43 12.23 10.39 -13.44
C VAL A 43 13.54 10.76 -14.13
N LYS A 44 14.53 9.86 -14.13
CA LYS A 44 15.81 10.11 -14.80
C LYS A 44 15.69 10.25 -16.32
N GLY A 45 14.82 9.44 -16.95
CA GLY A 45 14.70 9.38 -18.40
C GLY A 45 13.81 10.45 -19.03
N ILE A 46 12.81 10.95 -18.30
CA ILE A 46 11.80 11.88 -18.83
C ILE A 46 11.79 13.19 -18.05
N ILE A 47 11.73 13.13 -16.73
CA ILE A 47 11.54 14.33 -15.90
C ILE A 47 12.82 15.15 -15.80
N ASN A 48 13.96 14.52 -15.49
CA ASN A 48 15.25 15.20 -15.39
C ASN A 48 15.62 15.96 -16.68
N PRO A 49 15.47 15.39 -17.90
CA PRO A 49 15.73 16.14 -19.13
C PRO A 49 14.67 17.23 -19.39
N LEU A 50 13.39 17.04 -19.05
CA LEU A 50 12.38 18.10 -19.18
C LEU A 50 12.65 19.29 -18.25
N VAL A 51 13.00 19.01 -16.99
CA VAL A 51 13.36 20.05 -16.02
C VAL A 51 14.68 20.70 -16.40
N GLY A 52 15.65 19.94 -16.91
CA GLY A 52 16.91 20.45 -17.45
C GLY A 52 16.78 21.21 -18.78
N ALA A 53 15.68 21.08 -19.49
CA ALA A 53 15.38 21.87 -20.70
C ALA A 53 14.72 23.21 -20.37
N ILE A 54 13.99 23.30 -19.26
CA ILE A 54 13.32 24.53 -18.80
C ILE A 54 14.21 25.33 -17.83
N GLY A 55 15.09 24.64 -17.07
CA GLY A 55 16.11 25.24 -16.21
C GLY A 55 17.49 25.29 -16.87
N THR A 56 18.34 26.25 -16.50
CA THR A 56 19.70 26.35 -17.02
C THR A 56 20.55 25.21 -16.44
N GLN A 57 20.87 24.21 -17.28
CA GLN A 57 21.71 23.06 -16.95
C GLN A 57 21.06 22.11 -15.93
N SER A 58 21.23 20.81 -16.15
CA SER A 58 20.74 19.69 -15.32
C SER A 58 20.70 20.05 -13.84
N LEU A 59 19.60 19.73 -13.14
CA LEU A 59 19.49 19.98 -11.69
C LEU A 59 20.74 19.52 -10.94
N ASP A 60 21.34 18.39 -11.30
CA ASP A 60 22.57 17.85 -10.70
C ASP A 60 23.81 18.76 -10.82
N ASN A 61 23.84 19.69 -11.79
CA ASN A 61 24.98 20.56 -12.08
C ASN A 61 24.94 21.90 -11.33
N TYR A 62 23.89 22.17 -10.55
CA TYR A 62 23.87 23.33 -9.66
C TYR A 62 24.81 23.08 -8.48
N SER A 63 26.03 23.61 -8.62
CA SER A 63 27.06 23.59 -7.59
C SER A 63 27.36 25.02 -7.14
N SER A 64 27.37 25.24 -5.82
CA SER A 64 27.81 26.49 -5.21
C SER A 64 29.16 26.24 -4.53
N CYS A 65 30.08 27.19 -4.65
CA CYS A 65 31.45 27.02 -4.18
C CYS A 65 31.68 27.73 -2.87
N LEU A 66 31.99 26.96 -1.83
CA LEU A 66 32.18 27.48 -0.48
C LEU A 66 33.57 28.11 -0.30
N LYS A 67 34.55 27.78 -1.16
CA LYS A 67 35.89 28.35 -1.16
C LYS A 67 36.54 28.26 -2.54
N ASP A 68 37.03 29.38 -3.06
CA ASP A 68 37.71 29.45 -4.35
C ASP A 68 39.12 28.85 -4.33
N PRO A 69 39.62 28.31 -5.47
CA PRO A 69 38.92 28.11 -6.74
C PRO A 69 38.26 26.73 -6.80
N CYS A 70 36.97 26.69 -7.17
CA CYS A 70 36.31 25.44 -7.53
C CYS A 70 36.59 25.07 -8.98
N GLN A 71 37.44 24.08 -9.20
CA GLN A 71 37.57 23.47 -10.51
C GLN A 71 37.05 22.04 -10.41
N VAL A 72 35.89 21.79 -11.02
CA VAL A 72 35.30 20.45 -11.13
C VAL A 72 35.54 20.00 -12.56
N ALA A 73 36.26 18.90 -12.75
CA ALA A 73 36.44 18.31 -14.07
C ALA A 73 35.15 17.61 -14.54
N ALA A 74 35.03 17.40 -15.86
CA ALA A 74 33.86 16.79 -16.50
C ALA A 74 33.60 15.33 -16.05
N ASP A 75 34.52 14.73 -15.29
CA ASP A 75 34.44 13.40 -14.67
C ASP A 75 33.89 13.44 -13.23
N GLY A 76 33.51 14.62 -12.72
CA GLY A 76 33.02 14.79 -11.35
C GLY A 76 34.13 14.84 -10.29
N THR A 77 35.40 14.80 -10.68
CA THR A 77 36.51 14.95 -9.74
C THR A 77 36.73 16.43 -9.38
N VAL A 78 36.77 16.71 -8.09
CA VAL A 78 37.05 18.05 -7.56
C VAL A 78 38.57 18.26 -7.61
N LYS A 79 39.04 19.04 -8.58
CA LYS A 79 40.47 19.36 -8.76
C LYS A 79 40.95 20.46 -7.81
N SER A 80 40.05 21.32 -7.35
CA SER A 80 40.26 22.26 -6.22
C SER A 80 38.91 22.80 -5.75
N GLY A 81 38.84 23.21 -4.47
CA GLY A 81 37.66 23.80 -3.83
C GLY A 81 36.76 22.78 -3.10
N VAL A 82 35.72 23.28 -2.42
CA VAL A 82 34.64 22.46 -1.83
C VAL A 82 33.34 22.83 -2.55
N PRO A 83 32.99 22.14 -3.64
CA PRO A 83 31.73 22.37 -4.35
C PRO A 83 30.57 21.72 -3.59
N ILE A 84 29.54 22.50 -3.28
CA ILE A 84 28.26 22.04 -2.74
C ILE A 84 27.29 21.82 -3.89
N MET A 85 27.06 20.56 -4.27
CA MET A 85 26.13 20.17 -5.33
C MET A 85 24.69 20.06 -4.81
N TRP A 86 24.12 21.19 -4.36
CA TRP A 86 22.74 21.28 -3.88
C TRP A 86 21.71 20.90 -4.95
N GLY A 87 22.10 21.02 -6.21
CA GLY A 87 21.34 20.57 -7.34
C GLY A 87 20.90 19.10 -7.32
N SER A 88 21.80 18.21 -6.90
CA SER A 88 21.53 16.77 -6.75
C SER A 88 20.50 16.45 -5.66
N VAL A 89 20.47 17.26 -4.60
CA VAL A 89 19.51 17.15 -3.49
C VAL A 89 18.13 17.57 -3.98
N LEU A 90 18.04 18.64 -4.76
CA LEU A 90 16.79 19.10 -5.35
C LEU A 90 16.23 18.08 -6.35
N GLY A 91 17.09 17.51 -7.20
CA GLY A 91 16.74 16.43 -8.12
C GLY A 91 16.24 15.17 -7.38
N SER A 92 16.92 14.78 -6.30
CA SER A 92 16.51 13.64 -5.47
C SER A 92 15.18 13.90 -4.74
N THR A 93 14.97 15.13 -4.26
CA THR A 93 13.71 15.54 -3.62
C THR A 93 12.55 15.54 -4.60
N LEU A 94 12.76 16.05 -5.81
CA LEU A 94 11.75 16.01 -6.87
C LEU A 94 11.43 14.57 -7.28
N SER A 95 12.44 13.72 -7.42
CA SER A 95 12.28 12.29 -7.70
C SER A 95 11.44 11.60 -6.63
N PHE A 96 11.71 11.90 -5.36
CA PHE A 96 10.94 11.38 -4.23
C PHE A 96 9.48 11.84 -4.26
N LEU A 97 9.23 13.13 -4.50
CA LEU A 97 7.87 13.68 -4.59
C LEU A 97 7.07 13.05 -5.73
N ILE A 98 7.68 12.87 -6.90
CA ILE A 98 7.02 12.23 -8.04
C ILE A 98 6.74 10.76 -7.73
N THR A 99 7.70 10.06 -7.12
CA THR A 99 7.49 8.66 -6.71
C THR A 99 6.35 8.52 -5.72
N ALA A 100 6.31 9.38 -4.70
CA ALA A 100 5.24 9.42 -3.73
C ALA A 100 3.88 9.70 -4.40
N ALA A 101 3.83 10.67 -5.33
CA ALA A 101 2.62 11.00 -6.07
C ALA A 101 2.11 9.83 -6.92
N VAL A 102 3.00 9.15 -7.65
CA VAL A 102 2.64 7.98 -8.48
C VAL A 102 2.14 6.82 -7.62
N VAL A 103 2.85 6.48 -6.54
CA VAL A 103 2.42 5.42 -5.61
C VAL A 103 1.07 5.76 -4.98
N TYR A 104 0.90 7.01 -4.54
CA TYR A 104 -0.34 7.45 -3.92
C TYR A 104 -1.52 7.38 -4.92
N PHE A 105 -1.34 7.90 -6.14
CA PHE A 105 -2.42 7.99 -7.11
C PHE A 105 -2.78 6.63 -7.74
N LEU A 106 -1.79 5.78 -8.04
CA LEU A 106 -2.01 4.49 -8.70
C LEU A 106 -2.28 3.34 -7.73
N MET A 107 -1.82 3.42 -6.48
CA MET A 107 -1.93 2.30 -5.53
C MET A 107 -2.86 2.67 -4.37
N VAL A 108 -2.58 3.75 -3.65
CA VAL A 108 -3.31 4.12 -2.43
C VAL A 108 -4.73 4.62 -2.72
N LEU A 109 -4.91 5.45 -3.74
CA LEU A 109 -6.21 5.99 -4.15
C LEU A 109 -7.21 4.91 -4.62
N PRO A 110 -6.86 3.98 -5.53
CA PRO A 110 -7.79 2.92 -5.90
C PRO A 110 -8.01 1.92 -4.77
N MET A 111 -6.98 1.61 -3.97
CA MET A 111 -7.14 0.72 -2.82
C MET A 111 -8.07 1.32 -1.77
N SER A 112 -7.92 2.60 -1.44
CA SER A 112 -8.81 3.31 -0.50
C SER A 112 -10.24 3.40 -1.01
N LYS A 113 -10.45 3.70 -2.30
CA LYS A 113 -11.78 3.67 -2.93
C LYS A 113 -12.39 2.27 -2.95
N TYR A 114 -11.58 1.24 -3.20
CA TYR A 114 -12.05 -0.15 -3.20
C TYR A 114 -12.44 -0.61 -1.80
N LEU A 115 -11.62 -0.32 -0.79
CA LEU A 115 -11.91 -0.61 0.61
C LEU A 115 -13.16 0.14 1.09
N ALA A 116 -13.32 1.41 0.74
CA ALA A 116 -14.53 2.18 1.05
C ALA A 116 -15.79 1.56 0.41
N ARG A 117 -15.70 1.09 -0.85
CA ARG A 117 -16.80 0.37 -1.52
C ARG A 117 -17.11 -0.97 -0.87
N GLN A 118 -16.09 -1.71 -0.42
CA GLN A 118 -16.29 -2.96 0.31
C GLN A 118 -16.92 -2.75 1.68
N ALA A 119 -16.48 -1.73 2.42
CA ALA A 119 -17.07 -1.37 3.71
C ALA A 119 -18.55 -0.99 3.55
N ALA A 120 -18.89 -0.18 2.54
CA ALA A 120 -20.29 0.16 2.22
C ALA A 120 -21.12 -1.08 1.86
N ARG A 121 -20.56 -2.03 1.11
CA ARG A 121 -21.25 -3.30 0.77
C ARG A 121 -21.45 -4.21 2.00
N LYS A 122 -20.49 -4.23 2.93
CA LYS A 122 -20.62 -4.98 4.19
C LYS A 122 -21.69 -4.36 5.09
N ALA A 123 -21.66 -3.04 5.28
CA ALA A 123 -22.68 -2.31 6.03
C ALA A 123 -24.09 -2.51 5.43
N ALA A 124 -24.22 -2.50 4.10
CA ALA A 124 -25.50 -2.79 3.44
C ALA A 124 -25.97 -4.24 3.69
N ARG A 125 -25.06 -5.23 3.66
CA ARG A 125 -25.40 -6.63 3.96
C ARG A 125 -25.78 -6.84 5.42
N GLU A 126 -25.08 -6.21 6.36
CA GLU A 126 -25.39 -6.27 7.78
C GLU A 126 -26.74 -5.60 8.06
N GLY A 127 -27.00 -4.42 7.49
CA GLY A 127 -28.30 -3.75 7.58
C GLY A 127 -29.45 -4.56 6.95
N THR A 128 -29.24 -5.20 5.80
CA THR A 128 -30.27 -6.11 5.23
C THR A 128 -30.51 -7.32 6.13
N LYS A 129 -29.45 -7.87 6.74
CA LYS A 129 -29.58 -9.03 7.62
C LYS A 129 -30.29 -8.68 8.93
N GLU A 130 -29.98 -7.52 9.51
CA GLU A 130 -30.65 -6.98 10.70
C GLU A 130 -32.14 -6.69 10.41
N VAL A 131 -32.48 -6.10 9.26
CA VAL A 131 -33.87 -5.86 8.86
C VAL A 131 -34.65 -7.16 8.63
N VAL A 132 -34.02 -8.18 8.03
CA VAL A 132 -34.65 -9.51 7.85
C VAL A 132 -34.89 -10.20 9.19
N GLU A 133 -33.93 -10.16 10.12
CA GLU A 133 -34.09 -10.76 11.45
C GLU A 133 -35.21 -10.05 12.25
N VAL A 134 -35.34 -8.72 12.18
CA VAL A 134 -36.43 -8.00 12.85
C VAL A 134 -37.81 -8.32 12.24
N THR A 135 -37.90 -8.40 10.90
CA THR A 135 -39.16 -8.72 10.22
C THR A 135 -39.61 -10.17 10.46
N GLU A 136 -38.69 -11.14 10.51
CA GLU A 136 -39.02 -12.52 10.89
C GLU A 136 -39.55 -12.61 12.33
N LEU A 137 -38.97 -11.85 13.26
CA LEU A 137 -39.43 -11.78 14.65
C LEU A 137 -40.82 -11.15 14.78
N GLU A 138 -41.13 -10.11 14.00
CA GLU A 138 -42.47 -9.50 13.94
C GLU A 138 -43.51 -10.48 13.41
N VAL A 139 -43.23 -11.18 12.31
CA VAL A 139 -44.13 -12.20 11.76
C VAL A 139 -44.39 -13.32 12.75
N LEU A 140 -43.36 -13.80 13.45
CA LEU A 140 -43.52 -14.81 14.52
C LEU A 140 -44.39 -14.30 15.68
N LYS A 141 -44.28 -13.02 16.01
CA LYS A 141 -45.11 -12.36 17.03
C LYS A 141 -46.57 -12.31 16.62
N GLU A 142 -46.85 -11.92 15.37
CA GLU A 142 -48.21 -11.88 14.82
C GLU A 142 -48.85 -13.28 14.76
N ILE A 143 -48.11 -14.29 14.33
CA ILE A 143 -48.58 -15.69 14.30
C ILE A 143 -48.94 -16.16 15.71
N ARG A 144 -48.07 -15.87 16.71
CA ARG A 144 -48.34 -16.22 18.11
C ARG A 144 -49.63 -15.54 18.59
N ASP A 145 -49.80 -14.26 18.32
CA ASP A 145 -50.96 -13.49 18.78
C ASP A 145 -52.25 -13.98 18.10
N ALA A 146 -52.19 -14.33 16.81
CA ALA A 146 -53.29 -14.96 16.07
C ALA A 146 -53.67 -16.36 16.61
N LEU A 147 -52.68 -17.16 17.02
CA LEU A 147 -52.91 -18.47 17.64
C LEU A 147 -53.50 -18.36 19.05
N VAL A 148 -53.05 -17.38 19.84
CA VAL A 148 -53.62 -17.10 21.17
C VAL A 148 -55.07 -16.62 21.04
N ALA A 149 -55.35 -15.72 20.09
CA ALA A 149 -56.71 -15.25 19.82
C ALA A 149 -57.65 -16.41 19.44
N ARG A 150 -57.21 -17.34 18.59
CA ARG A 150 -57.97 -18.55 18.23
C ARG A 150 -58.16 -19.51 19.40
N ARG A 151 -57.14 -19.70 20.26
CA ARG A 151 -57.24 -20.56 21.45
C ARG A 151 -58.23 -20.00 22.48
N GLY A 152 -58.28 -18.68 22.66
CA GLY A 152 -59.25 -18.02 23.55
C GLY A 152 -60.69 -18.22 23.07
N ALA A 153 -60.95 -18.04 21.77
CA ALA A 153 -62.27 -18.22 21.18
C ALA A 153 -62.80 -19.68 21.31
N GLY A 154 -61.92 -20.69 21.25
CA GLY A 154 -62.34 -22.09 21.38
C GLY A 154 -62.63 -22.57 22.81
N HIS A 155 -62.41 -21.74 23.84
CA HIS A 155 -62.67 -22.10 25.24
C HIS A 155 -64.02 -21.59 25.77
N ASP A 156 -64.62 -20.58 25.13
CA ASP A 156 -65.91 -19.98 25.53
C ASP A 156 -67.15 -20.72 24.95
N GLU A 157 -66.97 -21.69 24.04
CA GLU A 157 -68.05 -22.48 23.42
C GLU A 157 -68.27 -23.88 24.04
N ARG A 158 -67.89 -24.11 25.31
CA ARG A 158 -68.21 -25.34 26.05
C ARG A 158 -68.89 -25.12 27.39
#